data_AF-A0A944FQ22-F1
#
_entry.id   AF-A0A944FQ22-F1
#
_cell.length_a   1.000
_cell.length_b   1.000
_cell.length_c   1.000
_cell.angle_alpha   90.00
_cell.angle_beta   90.00
_cell.angle_gamma   90.00
#
_symmetry.space_group_name_H-M   'P 1'
#
loop_
_entity.id
_entity.type
_entity.pdbx_description
1 polymer ?
#
loop_
_entity_poly.entity_id
_entity_poly.type
_entity_poly.pdbx_seq_one_letter_code
_entity_poly.pdbx_strand_id
1 'polypeptide(L)'
;MKHSIIFLTAILALTFTSCQLELKDKDSLGVFSLDLEFDAQMQTKAMSSDELLSSANVKIYMGDFSGLIRSYKYSNLPGTIYLPADSYRVDVEAGEIAKSSPAMASWDQKSYSGSTPFQVSEGVNTSVKVVARVCNAVTAITFDQSVASNFASGYTFTIGSGSEATSQLVYTADKSGRNGYFIIPGNDGSLSWTFKGSLKNGKSIEKSGEIKNVSGGKTYRMTLSYSVTDGLLGFSVNVDDSLEDIDDLIVFEPVSTGLSKSAGYEIWAGHATLHADVDESEYPDPSSIVISYSADGVSWTDISAQRVGDGSYVAVAEGLDPSTTYSYKLVIAGEVIGSPMTFTTDSAPQMPNSCFEYTSNDESSNWISFYDPSASDPAVRTKWWDNGSSASAGMLGSKYAICYSDTDVPSGTGSSKSAKLTSISAAGKLAAGNLFSGEFAGLDGLNGKVNFGRPWSSRPTAVSFWYKYKGGKVDKAGGPSDNPLTTSDYDRCQIKCTVGTWDYRVYGGSRNSPIQVNTSDKSTFWDYDTIDGTIAYGQLTVQGNGSEGSWTKVTVPLTYKSETEYPTYIVFSAAASIYGDYFVGSSSSILWLDEIELIYE
;
A
#
# COMPACT_ATOMS: atom_id res chain seq x y z
N MET A 1 60.80 -16.01 -67.11
CA MET A 1 60.03 -14.80 -66.80
C MET A 1 58.60 -15.19 -66.44
N LYS A 2 58.35 -15.37 -65.14
CA LYS A 2 57.02 -15.57 -64.52
C LYS A 2 57.20 -15.24 -63.05
N HIS A 3 56.81 -14.05 -62.58
CA HIS A 3 56.80 -13.68 -61.16
C HIS A 3 55.75 -12.56 -60.92
N SER A 4 54.88 -12.85 -59.95
CA SER A 4 54.22 -12.01 -58.92
C SER A 4 53.51 -10.68 -59.24
N ILE A 5 52.30 -10.53 -58.66
CA ILE A 5 51.79 -9.45 -57.76
C ILE A 5 50.24 -9.58 -57.68
N ILE A 6 49.70 -10.20 -56.61
CA ILE A 6 48.96 -9.64 -55.45
C ILE A 6 47.67 -8.86 -55.80
N PHE A 7 46.51 -9.39 -55.38
CA PHE A 7 45.49 -8.60 -54.66
C PHE A 7 44.71 -9.47 -53.66
N LEU A 8 44.56 -8.91 -52.46
CA LEU A 8 43.85 -9.36 -51.26
C LEU A 8 42.38 -9.78 -51.51
N THR A 9 41.92 -10.84 -50.87
CA THR A 9 40.62 -10.82 -50.19
C THR A 9 40.57 -11.92 -49.11
N ALA A 10 40.37 -11.47 -47.88
CA ALA A 10 40.47 -12.26 -46.66
C ALA A 10 39.23 -13.13 -46.43
N ILE A 11 39.48 -14.30 -45.88
CA ILE A 11 38.51 -15.25 -45.32
C ILE A 11 37.82 -14.58 -44.12
N LEU A 12 36.48 -14.60 -44.08
CA LEU A 12 35.74 -14.47 -42.82
C LEU A 12 34.72 -15.61 -42.75
N ALA A 13 35.12 -16.66 -42.05
CA ALA A 13 34.21 -17.65 -41.50
C ALA A 13 33.33 -16.92 -40.47
N LEU A 14 32.04 -16.78 -40.77
CA LEU A 14 31.03 -16.36 -39.81
C LEU A 14 30.85 -17.50 -38.80
N THR A 15 31.66 -17.45 -37.74
CA THR A 15 31.36 -18.13 -36.48
C THR A 15 30.01 -17.64 -35.98
N PHE A 16 29.07 -18.56 -35.78
CA PHE A 16 27.92 -18.32 -34.92
C PHE A 16 28.43 -18.07 -33.49
N THR A 17 28.75 -16.82 -33.18
CA THR A 17 28.82 -16.37 -31.80
C THR A 17 27.39 -16.24 -31.33
N SER A 18 26.87 -17.31 -30.73
CA SER A 18 25.87 -17.19 -29.67
C SER A 18 26.39 -16.10 -28.73
N CYS A 19 25.73 -14.94 -28.68
CA CYS A 19 25.90 -14.02 -27.56
C CYS A 19 25.37 -14.74 -26.31
N GLN A 20 26.21 -15.60 -25.73
CA GLN A 20 26.22 -15.74 -24.29
C GLN A 20 26.65 -14.36 -23.78
N LEU A 21 25.67 -13.60 -23.30
CA LEU A 21 25.96 -12.56 -22.33
C LEU A 21 26.75 -13.23 -21.20
N GLU A 22 28.06 -12.97 -21.16
CA GLU A 22 28.86 -13.25 -19.97
C GLU A 22 28.15 -12.56 -18.81
N LEU A 23 27.68 -13.36 -17.86
CA LEU A 23 27.14 -12.89 -16.60
C LEU A 23 28.29 -12.19 -15.87
N LYS A 24 28.34 -10.87 -15.97
CA LYS A 24 28.97 -10.04 -14.94
C LYS A 24 28.29 -10.37 -13.62
N ASP A 25 29.09 -10.49 -12.57
CA ASP A 25 28.78 -10.92 -11.20
C ASP A 25 27.30 -11.23 -10.90
N LYS A 26 27.04 -12.44 -10.38
CA LYS A 26 25.71 -12.84 -9.88
C LYS A 26 25.09 -11.85 -8.88
N ASP A 27 25.91 -11.00 -8.30
CA ASP A 27 25.51 -9.93 -7.40
C ASP A 27 24.74 -8.80 -8.11
N SER A 28 24.84 -8.67 -9.45
CA SER A 28 24.24 -7.59 -10.28
C SER A 28 22.90 -7.92 -10.96
N LEU A 29 22.27 -9.05 -10.63
CA LEU A 29 21.04 -9.53 -11.26
C LEU A 29 19.85 -9.44 -10.30
N GLY A 30 18.68 -9.06 -10.83
CA GLY A 30 17.41 -9.19 -10.12
C GLY A 30 16.67 -10.48 -10.49
N VAL A 31 15.70 -10.86 -9.66
CA VAL A 31 14.90 -12.07 -9.84
C VAL A 31 13.49 -11.68 -10.28
N PHE A 32 12.96 -12.36 -11.29
CA PHE A 32 11.59 -12.15 -11.79
C PHE A 32 10.72 -13.40 -11.54
N SER A 33 9.52 -13.19 -10.99
CA SER A 33 8.42 -14.15 -10.93
C SER A 33 7.17 -13.59 -11.61
N LEU A 34 6.41 -14.46 -12.26
CA LEU A 34 5.23 -14.09 -13.05
C LEU A 34 4.00 -14.80 -12.49
N ASP A 35 2.98 -14.02 -12.19
CA ASP A 35 1.64 -14.50 -11.90
C ASP A 35 0.73 -14.18 -13.10
N LEU A 36 0.01 -15.20 -13.61
CA LEU A 36 -0.86 -15.07 -14.77
C LEU A 36 -2.31 -15.29 -14.38
N GLU A 37 -3.12 -14.28 -14.64
CA GLU A 37 -4.56 -14.34 -14.47
C GLU A 37 -5.27 -14.17 -15.81
N PHE A 38 -6.29 -15.00 -16.04
CA PHE A 38 -7.23 -14.84 -17.15
C PHE A 38 -8.57 -14.35 -16.59
N ASP A 39 -9.17 -13.37 -17.26
CA ASP A 39 -10.48 -12.86 -16.86
C ASP A 39 -11.55 -13.97 -16.84
N ALA A 40 -12.17 -14.18 -15.68
CA ALA A 40 -12.96 -15.36 -15.33
C ALA A 40 -14.37 -15.40 -15.96
N GLN A 41 -14.88 -14.30 -16.53
CA GLN A 41 -16.27 -14.26 -17.02
C GLN A 41 -16.49 -14.79 -18.45
N MET A 42 -15.51 -15.44 -19.07
CA MET A 42 -15.60 -15.81 -20.49
C MET A 42 -15.30 -17.28 -20.81
N GLN A 43 -15.57 -18.21 -19.88
CA GLN A 43 -15.52 -19.65 -20.18
C GLN A 43 -16.82 -20.19 -20.78
N THR A 44 -16.96 -20.05 -22.10
CA THR A 44 -17.83 -20.96 -22.86
C THR A 44 -16.95 -21.98 -23.56
N LYS A 45 -16.87 -23.19 -22.98
CA LYS A 45 -16.52 -24.48 -23.60
C LYS A 45 -15.22 -24.65 -24.41
N ALA A 46 -14.40 -23.63 -24.63
CA ALA A 46 -13.30 -23.73 -25.60
C ALA A 46 -12.02 -24.39 -25.06
N MET A 47 -11.60 -24.05 -23.83
CA MET A 47 -10.42 -24.58 -23.12
C MET A 47 -10.60 -24.37 -21.60
N SER A 48 -10.08 -25.29 -20.76
CA SER A 48 -10.07 -25.10 -19.30
C SER A 48 -9.01 -24.06 -18.87
N SER A 49 -9.11 -23.56 -17.63
CA SER A 49 -8.09 -22.65 -17.07
C SER A 49 -6.69 -23.26 -17.12
N ASP A 50 -6.56 -24.55 -16.81
CA ASP A 50 -5.28 -25.28 -16.82
C ASP A 50 -4.72 -25.43 -18.24
N GLU A 51 -5.58 -25.63 -19.23
CA GLU A 51 -5.18 -25.71 -20.64
C GLU A 51 -4.72 -24.34 -21.16
N LEU A 52 -5.38 -23.25 -20.76
CA LEU A 52 -4.98 -21.89 -21.11
C LEU A 52 -3.64 -21.53 -20.47
N LEU A 53 -3.48 -21.80 -19.17
CA LEU A 53 -2.24 -21.57 -18.45
C LEU A 53 -1.10 -22.41 -19.03
N SER A 54 -1.27 -23.73 -19.18
CA SER A 54 -0.19 -24.60 -19.65
C SER A 54 0.27 -24.27 -21.08
N SER A 55 -0.61 -23.76 -21.93
CA SER A 55 -0.31 -23.45 -23.34
C SER A 55 0.07 -22.00 -23.62
N ALA A 56 -0.04 -21.10 -22.64
CA ALA A 56 0.25 -19.68 -22.80
C ALA A 56 1.71 -19.42 -23.24
N ASN A 57 1.89 -18.54 -24.21
CA ASN A 57 3.18 -17.99 -24.60
C ASN A 57 3.49 -16.78 -23.72
N VAL A 58 4.65 -16.79 -23.07
CA VAL A 58 5.17 -15.66 -22.29
C VAL A 58 6.40 -15.11 -22.99
N LYS A 59 6.41 -13.82 -23.31
CA LYS A 59 7.50 -13.13 -23.99
C LYS A 59 7.95 -11.94 -23.14
N ILE A 60 9.25 -11.85 -22.85
CA ILE A 60 9.83 -10.74 -22.07
C ILE A 60 10.63 -9.86 -23.02
N TYR A 61 10.34 -8.57 -23.04
CA TYR A 61 10.96 -7.54 -23.86
C TYR A 61 11.68 -6.52 -23.01
N MET A 62 12.66 -5.81 -23.59
CA MET A 62 13.17 -4.57 -23.01
C MET A 62 12.05 -3.52 -22.95
N GLY A 63 12.04 -2.71 -21.90
CA GLY A 63 11.04 -1.65 -21.69
C GLY A 63 11.08 -0.55 -22.75
N ASP A 64 12.23 -0.37 -23.42
CA ASP A 64 12.43 0.56 -24.53
C ASP A 64 12.04 -0.01 -25.91
N PHE A 65 11.46 -1.22 -25.95
CA PHE A 65 11.05 -1.93 -27.16
C PHE A 65 12.22 -2.32 -28.10
N SER A 66 13.47 -2.25 -27.64
CA SER A 66 14.67 -2.56 -28.44
C SER A 66 14.80 -4.03 -28.84
N GLY A 67 14.10 -4.95 -28.16
CA GLY A 67 14.09 -6.35 -28.57
C GLY A 67 13.44 -7.33 -27.59
N LEU A 68 13.17 -8.54 -28.09
CA LEU A 68 12.75 -9.70 -27.31
C LEU A 68 13.95 -10.28 -26.56
N ILE A 69 13.82 -10.44 -25.24
CA ILE A 69 14.85 -10.98 -24.36
C ILE A 69 14.69 -12.48 -24.18
N ARG A 70 13.48 -12.93 -23.80
CA ARG A 70 13.18 -14.34 -23.53
C ARG A 70 11.77 -14.70 -23.99
N SER A 71 11.58 -15.97 -24.35
CA SER A 71 10.26 -16.53 -24.70
C SER A 71 10.10 -17.90 -24.07
N TYR A 72 8.95 -18.15 -23.48
CA TYR A 72 8.60 -19.39 -22.77
C TYR A 72 7.19 -19.84 -23.13
N LYS A 73 6.94 -21.14 -22.98
CA LYS A 73 5.59 -21.62 -22.62
C LYS A 73 5.46 -21.49 -21.10
N TYR A 74 4.32 -21.06 -20.60
CA TYR A 74 4.15 -20.88 -19.15
C TYR A 74 4.36 -22.17 -18.36
N SER A 75 3.94 -23.32 -18.89
CA SER A 75 4.24 -24.66 -18.34
C SER A 75 5.74 -24.99 -18.26
N ASN A 76 6.57 -24.31 -19.05
CA ASN A 76 8.02 -24.48 -19.07
C ASN A 76 8.74 -23.25 -18.47
N LEU A 77 8.02 -22.37 -17.78
CA LEU A 77 8.62 -21.20 -17.13
C LEU A 77 9.49 -21.70 -15.97
N PRO A 78 10.80 -21.36 -15.94
CA PRO A 78 11.63 -21.73 -14.81
C PRO A 78 11.16 -20.99 -13.55
N GLY A 79 11.23 -21.64 -12.39
CA GLY A 79 10.81 -21.04 -11.10
C GLY A 79 11.60 -19.79 -10.68
N THR A 80 12.69 -19.46 -11.38
CA THR A 80 13.46 -18.23 -11.19
C THR A 80 14.00 -17.78 -12.54
N ILE A 81 13.71 -16.53 -12.93
CA ILE A 81 14.28 -15.89 -14.13
C ILE A 81 15.20 -14.77 -13.68
N TYR A 82 16.47 -14.84 -14.08
CA TYR A 82 17.45 -13.78 -13.83
C TYR A 82 17.48 -12.80 -15.00
N LEU A 83 17.31 -11.52 -14.67
CA LEU A 83 17.38 -10.38 -15.58
C LEU A 83 18.33 -9.32 -15.01
N PRO A 84 19.11 -8.62 -15.86
CA PRO A 84 19.82 -7.41 -15.45
C PRO A 84 18.89 -6.37 -14.82
N ALA A 85 19.44 -5.48 -14.00
CA ALA A 85 18.67 -4.34 -13.48
C ALA A 85 18.34 -3.36 -14.62
N ASP A 86 17.09 -3.36 -15.07
CA ASP A 86 16.59 -2.49 -16.15
C ASP A 86 15.05 -2.50 -16.18
N SER A 87 14.48 -1.71 -17.08
CA SER A 87 13.07 -1.70 -17.43
C SER A 87 12.72 -2.82 -18.42
N TYR A 88 11.63 -3.54 -18.16
CA TYR A 88 11.14 -4.63 -18.99
C TYR A 88 9.64 -4.56 -19.21
N ARG A 89 9.15 -5.38 -20.14
CA ARG A 89 7.72 -5.66 -20.37
C ARG A 89 7.52 -7.15 -20.56
N VAL A 90 6.49 -7.71 -19.94
CA VAL A 90 6.06 -9.08 -20.20
C VAL A 90 4.77 -9.07 -20.99
N ASP A 91 4.73 -9.84 -22.08
CA ASP A 91 3.56 -10.06 -22.91
C ASP A 91 3.14 -11.52 -22.83
N VAL A 92 1.83 -11.73 -22.74
CA VAL A 92 1.21 -13.04 -22.59
C VAL A 92 0.17 -13.22 -23.68
N GLU A 93 0.23 -14.35 -24.37
CA GLU A 93 -0.75 -14.78 -25.38
C GLU A 93 -1.25 -16.18 -25.02
N ALA A 94 -2.56 -16.39 -24.96
CA ALA A 94 -3.15 -17.69 -24.63
C ALA A 94 -4.41 -18.00 -25.44
N GLY A 95 -4.83 -19.25 -25.43
CA GLY A 95 -5.96 -19.73 -26.23
C GLY A 95 -5.58 -19.94 -27.69
N GLU A 96 -6.51 -19.65 -28.61
CA GLU A 96 -6.33 -19.93 -30.04
C GLU A 96 -5.09 -19.22 -30.62
N ILE A 97 -4.88 -17.94 -30.30
CA ILE A 97 -3.74 -17.14 -30.79
C ILE A 97 -2.37 -17.70 -30.39
N ALA A 98 -2.29 -18.53 -29.34
CA ALA A 98 -1.03 -19.11 -28.86
C ALA A 98 -0.63 -20.41 -29.59
N LYS A 99 -1.51 -20.94 -30.45
CA LYS A 99 -1.25 -22.15 -31.25
C LYS A 99 -0.28 -21.84 -32.40
N SER A 100 0.45 -22.86 -32.85
CA SER A 100 1.36 -22.75 -34.00
C SER A 100 0.64 -22.49 -35.33
N SER A 101 -0.63 -22.87 -35.42
CA SER A 101 -1.50 -22.63 -36.58
C SER A 101 -2.90 -22.23 -36.08
N PRO A 102 -3.08 -20.97 -35.67
CA PRO A 102 -4.35 -20.49 -35.11
C PRO A 102 -5.46 -20.41 -36.17
N ALA A 103 -6.68 -20.80 -35.81
CA ALA A 103 -7.88 -20.50 -36.58
C ALA A 103 -8.21 -19.00 -36.44
N MET A 104 -8.18 -18.27 -37.55
CA MET A 104 -8.42 -16.82 -37.56
C MET A 104 -9.88 -16.46 -37.30
N ALA A 105 -10.79 -17.42 -37.40
CA ALA A 105 -12.20 -17.27 -37.08
C ALA A 105 -12.76 -18.51 -36.39
N SER A 106 -13.52 -18.32 -35.32
CA SER A 106 -14.15 -19.42 -34.59
C SER A 106 -15.46 -19.02 -33.93
N TRP A 107 -16.38 -19.98 -33.79
CA TRP A 107 -17.61 -19.81 -33.02
C TRP A 107 -17.39 -19.96 -31.52
N ASP A 108 -16.32 -20.67 -31.15
CA ASP A 108 -16.12 -21.16 -29.79
C ASP A 108 -14.73 -20.78 -29.27
N GLN A 109 -13.71 -20.82 -30.12
CA GLN A 109 -12.32 -20.62 -29.70
C GLN A 109 -12.00 -19.14 -29.47
N LYS A 110 -11.58 -18.82 -28.25
CA LYS A 110 -11.17 -17.48 -27.82
C LYS A 110 -9.65 -17.35 -27.79
N SER A 111 -9.19 -16.11 -27.82
CA SER A 111 -7.80 -15.70 -27.70
C SER A 111 -7.68 -14.63 -26.63
N TYR A 112 -6.60 -14.70 -25.87
CA TYR A 112 -6.36 -13.83 -24.74
C TYR A 112 -4.99 -13.18 -24.89
N SER A 113 -4.90 -11.91 -24.52
CA SER A 113 -3.62 -11.22 -24.43
C SER A 113 -3.56 -10.29 -23.23
N GLY A 114 -2.37 -10.18 -22.63
CA GLY A 114 -2.07 -9.23 -21.56
C GLY A 114 -0.64 -8.71 -21.68
N SER A 115 -0.41 -7.50 -21.18
CA SER A 115 0.92 -6.89 -21.17
C SER A 115 1.11 -6.03 -19.93
N THR A 116 2.21 -6.24 -19.20
CA THR A 116 2.53 -5.47 -17.99
C THR A 116 4.00 -5.00 -18.05
N PRO A 117 4.27 -3.69 -17.93
CA PRO A 117 5.63 -3.19 -17.74
C PRO A 117 6.11 -3.47 -16.31
N PHE A 118 7.41 -3.70 -16.14
CA PHE A 118 8.01 -3.91 -14.82
C PHE A 118 9.44 -3.43 -14.75
N GLN A 119 9.94 -3.23 -13.53
CA GLN A 119 11.32 -2.80 -13.26
C GLN A 119 12.04 -3.89 -12.49
N VAL A 120 13.23 -4.27 -12.93
CA VAL A 120 14.09 -5.21 -12.21
C VAL A 120 15.16 -4.40 -11.48
N SER A 121 15.29 -4.63 -10.18
CA SER A 121 16.37 -4.08 -9.36
C SER A 121 17.31 -5.20 -8.90
N GLU A 122 18.59 -4.86 -8.75
CA GLU A 122 19.65 -5.76 -8.28
C GLU A 122 19.29 -6.38 -6.92
N GLY A 123 19.40 -7.71 -6.78
CA GLY A 123 19.15 -8.43 -5.53
C GLY A 123 17.69 -8.51 -5.07
N VAL A 124 16.73 -7.98 -5.82
CA VAL A 124 15.30 -7.95 -5.45
C VAL A 124 14.48 -8.97 -6.25
N ASN A 125 13.57 -9.66 -5.56
CA ASN A 125 12.54 -10.48 -6.19
C ASN A 125 11.39 -9.59 -6.66
N THR A 126 11.23 -9.46 -7.97
CA THR A 126 10.17 -8.71 -8.63
C THR A 126 9.08 -9.68 -9.07
N SER A 127 7.90 -9.59 -8.46
CA SER A 127 6.72 -10.35 -8.89
C SER A 127 5.81 -9.47 -9.74
N VAL A 128 5.39 -9.98 -10.89
CA VAL A 128 4.53 -9.25 -11.83
C VAL A 128 3.28 -10.05 -12.11
N LYS A 129 2.13 -9.40 -11.89
CA LYS A 129 0.83 -9.94 -12.29
C LYS A 129 0.47 -9.44 -13.69
N VAL A 130 0.12 -10.37 -14.58
CA VAL A 130 -0.40 -10.04 -15.92
C VAL A 130 -1.83 -10.55 -16.02
N VAL A 131 -2.75 -9.60 -16.27
CA VAL A 131 -4.15 -9.92 -16.54
C VAL A 131 -4.34 -10.02 -18.06
N ALA A 132 -4.60 -11.23 -18.55
CA ALA A 132 -4.87 -11.48 -19.96
C ALA A 132 -6.38 -11.47 -20.24
N ARG A 133 -6.82 -10.56 -21.11
CA ARG A 133 -8.23 -10.36 -21.50
C ARG A 133 -8.49 -10.90 -22.90
N VAL A 134 -9.76 -11.15 -23.22
CA VAL A 134 -10.16 -11.55 -24.59
C VAL A 134 -9.71 -10.49 -25.59
N CYS A 135 -8.89 -10.91 -26.55
CA CYS A 135 -8.31 -10.02 -27.56
C CYS A 135 -8.90 -10.24 -28.95
N ASN A 136 -9.90 -11.10 -29.09
CA ASN A 136 -10.61 -11.28 -30.35
C ASN A 136 -11.42 -10.02 -30.73
N ALA A 137 -11.58 -9.78 -32.02
CA ALA A 137 -12.72 -9.00 -32.49
C ALA A 137 -13.96 -9.90 -32.47
N VAL A 138 -14.99 -9.52 -31.72
CA VAL A 138 -16.22 -10.29 -31.58
C VAL A 138 -17.26 -9.73 -32.53
N THR A 139 -17.94 -10.58 -33.28
CA THR A 139 -19.09 -10.17 -34.12
C THR A 139 -20.36 -10.81 -33.56
N ALA A 140 -21.46 -10.08 -33.62
CA ALA A 140 -22.78 -10.62 -33.31
C ALA A 140 -23.77 -10.16 -34.38
N ILE A 141 -24.20 -11.09 -35.24
CA ILE A 141 -24.98 -10.76 -36.43
C ILE A 141 -26.41 -11.28 -36.28
N THR A 142 -27.37 -10.37 -36.33
CA THR A 142 -28.80 -10.68 -36.24
C THR A 142 -29.50 -10.48 -37.57
N PHE A 143 -30.45 -11.36 -37.88
CA PHE A 143 -31.37 -11.19 -39.00
C PHE A 143 -32.71 -10.67 -38.47
N ASP A 144 -33.08 -9.46 -38.88
CA ASP A 144 -34.39 -8.90 -38.56
C ASP A 144 -35.52 -9.74 -39.18
N GLN A 145 -36.72 -9.66 -38.59
CA GLN A 145 -37.90 -10.39 -39.05
C GLN A 145 -38.24 -10.07 -40.52
N SER A 146 -37.90 -8.89 -41.01
CA SER A 146 -38.04 -8.52 -42.42
C SER A 146 -37.27 -9.45 -43.37
N VAL A 147 -36.11 -9.98 -42.97
CA VAL A 147 -35.32 -10.90 -43.81
C VAL A 147 -36.05 -12.24 -43.94
N ALA A 148 -36.48 -12.85 -42.83
CA ALA A 148 -37.26 -14.10 -42.85
C ALA A 148 -38.63 -13.95 -43.56
N SER A 149 -39.21 -12.76 -43.49
CA SER A 149 -40.48 -12.46 -44.15
C SER A 149 -40.37 -12.38 -45.67
N ASN A 150 -39.20 -11.98 -46.20
CA ASN A 150 -39.02 -11.71 -47.64
C ASN A 150 -38.11 -12.69 -48.39
N PHE A 151 -37.19 -13.37 -47.71
CA PHE A 151 -36.30 -14.38 -48.30
C PHE A 151 -36.83 -15.80 -48.06
N ALA A 152 -36.56 -16.70 -49.01
CA ALA A 152 -36.69 -18.13 -48.80
C ALA A 152 -35.65 -18.61 -47.76
N SER A 153 -35.94 -19.72 -47.07
CA SER A 153 -35.01 -20.34 -46.14
C SER A 153 -33.66 -20.66 -46.82
N GLY A 154 -32.56 -20.49 -46.09
CA GLY A 154 -31.21 -20.77 -46.61
C GLY A 154 -30.40 -19.55 -47.02
N TYR A 155 -30.80 -18.33 -46.62
CA TYR A 155 -29.94 -17.16 -46.71
C TYR A 155 -28.75 -17.25 -45.73
N THR A 156 -27.62 -16.68 -46.12
CA THR A 156 -26.38 -16.71 -45.34
C THR A 156 -25.72 -15.34 -45.30
N PHE A 157 -24.98 -15.08 -44.22
CA PHE A 157 -24.06 -13.97 -44.10
C PHE A 157 -22.68 -14.48 -43.71
N THR A 158 -21.73 -14.43 -44.64
CA THR A 158 -20.34 -14.80 -44.41
C THR A 158 -19.54 -13.57 -43.99
N ILE A 159 -18.72 -13.67 -42.95
CA ILE A 159 -17.81 -12.61 -42.51
C ILE A 159 -16.45 -13.18 -42.13
N GLY A 160 -15.37 -12.48 -42.44
CA GLY A 160 -14.03 -12.93 -42.09
C GLY A 160 -12.90 -11.94 -42.35
N SER A 161 -11.76 -12.21 -41.74
CA SER A 161 -10.51 -11.45 -41.90
C SER A 161 -9.68 -11.88 -43.12
N GLY A 162 -10.13 -12.92 -43.83
CA GLY A 162 -9.49 -13.43 -45.05
C GLY A 162 -10.46 -14.23 -45.92
N SER A 163 -9.97 -14.77 -47.05
CA SER A 163 -10.76 -15.56 -48.00
C SER A 163 -10.78 -17.06 -47.70
N GLU A 164 -9.96 -17.54 -46.77
CA GLU A 164 -9.87 -18.94 -46.40
C GLU A 164 -10.99 -19.35 -45.44
N ALA A 165 -11.42 -20.61 -45.51
CA ALA A 165 -12.49 -21.13 -44.65
C ALA A 165 -12.16 -21.07 -43.15
N THR A 166 -10.88 -21.13 -42.78
CA THR A 166 -10.37 -20.99 -41.41
C THR A 166 -10.40 -19.55 -40.88
N SER A 167 -10.69 -18.59 -41.76
CA SER A 167 -10.72 -17.15 -41.47
C SER A 167 -12.10 -16.54 -41.63
N GLN A 168 -13.15 -17.37 -41.80
CA GLN A 168 -14.52 -16.94 -42.04
C GLN A 168 -15.53 -17.67 -41.17
N LEU A 169 -16.60 -16.98 -40.79
CA LEU A 169 -17.79 -17.56 -40.19
C LEU A 169 -19.00 -17.31 -41.08
N VAL A 170 -19.88 -18.30 -41.16
CA VAL A 170 -21.14 -18.22 -41.91
C VAL A 170 -22.32 -18.21 -40.94
N TYR A 171 -22.96 -17.06 -40.84
CA TYR A 171 -24.19 -16.85 -40.10
C TYR A 171 -25.39 -17.29 -40.96
N THR A 172 -26.16 -18.20 -40.40
CA THR A 172 -27.47 -18.67 -40.87
C THR A 172 -28.53 -18.23 -39.87
N ALA A 173 -29.82 -18.42 -40.20
CA ALA A 173 -30.92 -18.03 -39.31
C ALA A 173 -30.79 -18.64 -37.89
N ASP A 174 -30.33 -19.88 -37.77
CA ASP A 174 -30.10 -20.58 -36.49
C ASP A 174 -28.89 -20.05 -35.69
N LYS A 175 -28.00 -19.27 -36.32
CA LYS A 175 -26.84 -18.63 -35.69
C LYS A 175 -27.04 -17.13 -35.49
N SER A 176 -28.24 -16.62 -35.74
CA SER A 176 -28.59 -15.22 -35.50
C SER A 176 -28.31 -14.83 -34.05
N GLY A 177 -27.53 -13.77 -33.84
CA GLY A 177 -27.16 -13.27 -32.51
C GLY A 177 -26.05 -14.06 -31.81
N ARG A 178 -25.52 -15.15 -32.40
CA ARG A 178 -24.37 -15.87 -31.83
C ARG A 178 -23.09 -15.03 -31.95
N ASN A 179 -22.23 -15.09 -30.94
CA ASN A 179 -20.91 -14.46 -31.02
C ASN A 179 -19.96 -15.26 -31.91
N GLY A 180 -19.27 -14.58 -32.82
CA GLY A 180 -18.17 -15.10 -33.61
C GLY A 180 -16.87 -14.37 -33.28
N TYR A 181 -15.80 -15.12 -33.00
CA TYR A 181 -14.52 -14.61 -32.54
C TYR A 181 -13.49 -14.60 -33.68
N PHE A 182 -12.85 -13.46 -33.91
CA PHE A 182 -11.84 -13.29 -34.96
C PHE A 182 -10.50 -12.87 -34.37
N ILE A 183 -9.42 -13.50 -34.85
CA ILE A 183 -8.06 -13.01 -34.63
C ILE A 183 -7.75 -12.05 -35.77
N ILE A 184 -7.43 -10.81 -35.43
CA ILE A 184 -7.16 -9.75 -36.40
C ILE A 184 -5.65 -9.50 -36.44
N PRO A 185 -4.97 -9.79 -37.56
CA PRO A 185 -3.54 -9.52 -37.69
C PRO A 185 -3.28 -8.02 -37.90
N GLY A 186 -2.37 -7.44 -37.11
CA GLY A 186 -1.95 -6.05 -37.24
C GLY A 186 -2.90 -5.02 -36.59
N ASN A 187 -2.51 -3.75 -36.64
CA ASN A 187 -3.22 -2.64 -35.98
C ASN A 187 -4.32 -2.00 -36.86
N ASP A 188 -4.45 -2.43 -38.11
CA ASP A 188 -5.27 -1.85 -39.17
C ASP A 188 -6.14 -2.90 -39.89
N GLY A 189 -6.49 -3.99 -39.20
CA GLY A 189 -7.24 -5.09 -39.78
C GLY A 189 -8.67 -4.76 -40.19
N SER A 190 -9.23 -5.58 -41.06
CA SER A 190 -10.61 -5.43 -41.57
C SER A 190 -11.35 -6.77 -41.59
N LEU A 191 -12.68 -6.69 -41.58
CA LEU A 191 -13.58 -7.84 -41.77
C LEU A 191 -14.37 -7.65 -43.06
N SER A 192 -14.13 -8.51 -44.03
CA SER A 192 -14.93 -8.58 -45.25
C SER A 192 -16.17 -9.42 -45.01
N TRP A 193 -17.30 -9.00 -45.57
CA TRP A 193 -18.56 -9.72 -45.44
C TRP A 193 -19.31 -9.90 -46.76
N THR A 194 -20.15 -10.92 -46.83
CA THR A 194 -21.01 -11.23 -47.98
C THR A 194 -22.32 -11.87 -47.53
N PHE A 195 -23.45 -11.24 -47.86
CA PHE A 195 -24.78 -11.79 -47.76
C PHE A 195 -25.20 -12.49 -49.06
N LYS A 196 -25.81 -13.67 -48.95
CA LYS A 196 -26.44 -14.40 -50.06
C LYS A 196 -27.84 -14.85 -49.67
N GLY A 197 -28.84 -14.63 -50.52
CA GLY A 197 -30.20 -15.11 -50.26
C GLY A 197 -31.09 -15.06 -51.49
N SER A 198 -32.12 -15.90 -51.53
CA SER A 198 -33.15 -15.86 -52.59
C SER A 198 -34.43 -15.25 -52.05
N LEU A 199 -34.99 -14.24 -52.71
CA LEU A 199 -36.31 -13.72 -52.38
C LEU A 199 -37.38 -14.80 -52.61
N LYS A 200 -38.51 -14.73 -51.91
CA LYS A 200 -39.63 -15.69 -52.07
C LYS A 200 -40.23 -15.72 -53.48
N ASN A 201 -39.95 -14.71 -54.30
CA ASN A 201 -40.31 -14.66 -55.73
C ASN A 201 -39.27 -15.34 -56.66
N GLY A 202 -38.24 -15.98 -56.10
CA GLY A 202 -37.22 -16.74 -56.83
C GLY A 202 -35.98 -15.94 -57.27
N LYS A 203 -35.89 -14.63 -57.00
CA LYS A 203 -34.73 -13.81 -57.37
C LYS A 203 -33.60 -13.92 -56.34
N SER A 204 -32.41 -14.30 -56.77
CA SER A 204 -31.21 -14.32 -55.92
C SER A 204 -30.60 -12.92 -55.73
N ILE A 205 -30.11 -12.65 -54.52
CA ILE A 205 -29.42 -11.43 -54.11
C ILE A 205 -28.09 -11.81 -53.46
N GLU A 206 -27.03 -11.13 -53.87
CA GLU A 206 -25.70 -11.16 -53.25
C GLU A 206 -25.25 -9.73 -52.97
N LYS A 207 -24.74 -9.48 -51.77
CA LYS A 207 -24.21 -8.18 -51.35
C LYS A 207 -22.96 -8.39 -50.52
N SER A 208 -21.94 -7.57 -50.74
CA SER A 208 -20.68 -7.65 -50.02
C SER A 208 -20.21 -6.27 -49.56
N GLY A 209 -19.35 -6.26 -48.56
CA GLY A 209 -18.75 -5.04 -48.03
C GLY A 209 -17.59 -5.35 -47.09
N GLU A 210 -17.08 -4.30 -46.44
CA GLU A 210 -15.92 -4.38 -45.55
C GLU A 210 -16.14 -3.49 -44.32
N ILE A 211 -15.73 -3.98 -43.16
CA ILE A 211 -15.59 -3.21 -41.92
C ILE A 211 -14.11 -2.92 -41.75
N LYS A 212 -13.73 -1.64 -41.81
CA LYS A 212 -12.33 -1.20 -41.68
C LYS A 212 -12.00 -0.86 -40.22
N ASN A 213 -10.70 -0.85 -39.90
CA ASN A 213 -10.19 -0.49 -38.56
C ASN A 213 -10.75 -1.37 -37.45
N VAL A 214 -10.92 -2.67 -37.74
CA VAL A 214 -11.37 -3.65 -36.76
C VAL A 214 -10.21 -3.90 -35.81
N SER A 215 -10.42 -3.61 -34.52
CA SER A 215 -9.49 -3.94 -33.45
C SER A 215 -9.99 -5.12 -32.62
N GLY A 216 -9.05 -5.91 -32.10
CA GLY A 216 -9.30 -6.90 -31.05
C GLY A 216 -9.83 -6.26 -29.76
N GLY A 217 -10.50 -7.06 -28.93
CA GLY A 217 -11.09 -6.63 -27.66
C GLY A 217 -12.40 -5.83 -27.80
N LYS A 218 -13.00 -5.76 -29.00
CA LYS A 218 -14.24 -5.05 -29.28
C LYS A 218 -15.34 -5.96 -29.83
N THR A 219 -16.60 -5.59 -29.62
CA THR A 219 -17.77 -6.28 -30.15
C THR A 219 -18.46 -5.47 -31.25
N TYR A 220 -18.62 -6.06 -32.43
CA TYR A 220 -19.27 -5.48 -33.62
C TYR A 220 -20.64 -6.10 -33.79
N ARG A 221 -21.70 -5.36 -33.41
CA ARG A 221 -23.09 -5.82 -33.54
C ARG A 221 -23.67 -5.35 -34.86
N MET A 222 -24.24 -6.29 -35.61
CA MET A 222 -24.73 -6.04 -36.97
C MET A 222 -26.14 -6.58 -37.10
N THR A 223 -27.07 -5.75 -37.58
CA THR A 223 -28.44 -6.19 -37.87
C THR A 223 -28.72 -6.09 -39.36
N LEU A 224 -29.11 -7.21 -39.95
CA LEU A 224 -29.54 -7.27 -41.34
C LEU A 224 -31.04 -7.08 -41.42
N SER A 225 -31.49 -6.08 -42.19
CA SER A 225 -32.91 -5.82 -42.45
C SER A 225 -33.18 -5.69 -43.94
N TYR A 226 -34.40 -6.01 -44.35
CA TYR A 226 -34.87 -5.90 -45.72
C TYR A 226 -36.02 -4.89 -45.82
N SER A 227 -35.83 -3.83 -46.62
CA SER A 227 -36.88 -2.85 -46.92
C SER A 227 -37.43 -3.05 -48.33
N VAL A 228 -38.76 -3.13 -48.43
CA VAL A 228 -39.48 -3.35 -49.70
C VAL A 228 -39.62 -2.04 -50.50
N THR A 229 -39.47 -0.89 -49.85
CA THR A 229 -39.76 0.44 -50.43
C THR A 229 -38.75 0.87 -51.51
N ASP A 230 -37.47 0.45 -51.38
CA ASP A 230 -36.37 0.89 -52.27
C ASP A 230 -35.62 -0.26 -52.96
N GLY A 231 -35.98 -1.53 -52.69
CA GLY A 231 -35.30 -2.71 -53.25
C GLY A 231 -33.84 -2.91 -52.80
N LEU A 232 -33.40 -2.21 -51.75
CA LEU A 232 -32.05 -2.26 -51.18
C LEU A 232 -32.05 -3.00 -49.83
N LEU A 233 -31.05 -3.86 -49.61
CA LEU A 233 -30.77 -4.46 -48.29
C LEU A 233 -30.17 -3.36 -47.40
N GLY A 234 -30.83 -3.04 -46.29
CA GLY A 234 -30.36 -2.05 -45.32
C GLY A 234 -29.33 -2.68 -44.38
N PHE A 235 -28.16 -2.07 -44.28
CA PHE A 235 -27.06 -2.52 -43.43
C PHE A 235 -26.79 -1.45 -42.37
N SER A 236 -27.07 -1.75 -41.10
CA SER A 236 -26.73 -0.89 -39.97
C SER A 236 -25.65 -1.59 -39.15
N VAL A 237 -24.49 -0.94 -39.02
CA VAL A 237 -23.43 -1.32 -38.09
C VAL A 237 -23.53 -0.36 -36.93
N ASN A 238 -23.74 -0.90 -35.73
CA ASN A 238 -23.57 -0.15 -34.50
C ASN A 238 -22.29 -0.65 -33.86
N VAL A 239 -21.30 0.23 -33.73
CA VAL A 239 -20.10 -0.05 -32.94
C VAL A 239 -20.46 0.30 -31.51
N ASP A 240 -20.57 -0.71 -30.67
CA ASP A 240 -20.73 -0.51 -29.25
C ASP A 240 -19.36 -0.16 -28.66
N ASP A 241 -19.16 1.11 -28.33
CA ASP A 241 -17.96 1.63 -27.65
C ASP A 241 -18.16 1.71 -26.12
N SER A 242 -19.29 1.20 -25.57
CA SER A 242 -19.51 1.22 -24.13
C SER A 242 -18.51 0.28 -23.44
N LEU A 243 -17.72 0.88 -22.54
CA LEU A 243 -16.57 0.27 -21.89
C LEU A 243 -16.92 -0.53 -20.63
N GLU A 244 -18.19 -0.79 -20.31
CA GLU A 244 -18.56 -1.55 -19.12
C GLU A 244 -19.91 -2.25 -19.30
N ASP A 245 -19.88 -3.58 -19.39
CA ASP A 245 -20.95 -4.39 -18.79
C ASP A 245 -20.60 -4.48 -17.29
N ILE A 246 -21.27 -3.66 -16.45
CA ILE A 246 -21.39 -3.95 -15.02
C ILE A 246 -22.58 -4.90 -14.89
N ASP A 247 -22.29 -6.19 -14.83
CA ASP A 247 -23.22 -7.18 -14.31
C ASP A 247 -22.78 -7.53 -12.88
N ASP A 248 -23.66 -7.27 -11.91
CA ASP A 248 -23.54 -7.69 -10.51
C ASP A 248 -23.25 -9.20 -10.46
N LEU A 249 -22.00 -9.56 -10.19
CA LEU A 249 -21.60 -10.93 -9.91
C LEU A 249 -21.56 -11.12 -8.39
N ILE A 250 -22.56 -11.82 -7.87
CA ILE A 250 -22.38 -12.58 -6.63
C ILE A 250 -21.48 -13.76 -7.00
N VAL A 251 -20.19 -13.60 -6.71
CA VAL A 251 -19.16 -14.61 -6.84
C VAL A 251 -19.45 -15.73 -5.84
N PHE A 252 -19.66 -16.95 -6.33
CA PHE A 252 -19.36 -18.15 -5.53
C PHE A 252 -17.97 -18.61 -5.96
N GLU A 253 -16.96 -18.14 -5.25
CA GLU A 253 -15.64 -18.77 -5.25
C GLU A 253 -15.82 -20.16 -4.61
N PRO A 254 -15.28 -21.26 -5.18
CA PRO A 254 -14.99 -22.41 -4.34
C PRO A 254 -14.00 -21.91 -3.30
N VAL A 255 -14.43 -21.78 -2.05
CA VAL A 255 -13.58 -21.33 -0.95
C VAL A 255 -12.44 -22.35 -0.86
N SER A 256 -11.25 -22.02 -1.36
CA SER A 256 -10.13 -22.95 -1.26
C SER A 256 -9.74 -22.99 0.21
N THR A 257 -10.04 -24.11 0.89
CA THR A 257 -9.65 -24.27 2.29
C THR A 257 -8.14 -24.07 2.44
N GLY A 258 -7.73 -23.02 3.15
CA GLY A 258 -6.34 -22.63 3.26
C GLY A 258 -6.11 -21.33 4.04
N LEU A 259 -4.84 -21.02 4.30
CA LEU A 259 -4.46 -19.73 4.87
C LEU A 259 -4.66 -18.61 3.87
N SER A 260 -5.13 -17.46 4.36
CA SER A 260 -5.20 -16.20 3.63
C SER A 260 -4.17 -15.24 4.20
N LYS A 261 -3.54 -14.44 3.34
CA LYS A 261 -2.42 -13.59 3.74
C LYS A 261 -2.93 -12.37 4.50
N SER A 262 -2.48 -12.19 5.74
CA SER A 262 -2.69 -10.96 6.51
C SER A 262 -2.07 -9.74 5.82
N ALA A 263 -2.78 -8.62 5.89
CA ALA A 263 -2.23 -7.33 5.46
C ALA A 263 -1.17 -6.86 6.47
N GLY A 264 -0.20 -6.05 6.01
CA GLY A 264 0.88 -5.58 6.88
C GLY A 264 0.37 -4.83 8.12
N TYR A 265 -0.68 -4.01 7.97
CA TYR A 265 -1.25 -3.24 9.07
C TYR A 265 -1.92 -4.11 10.15
N GLU A 266 -2.14 -5.39 9.89
CA GLU A 266 -2.68 -6.34 10.87
C GLU A 266 -1.59 -7.01 11.71
N ILE A 267 -0.31 -6.75 11.38
CA ILE A 267 0.87 -7.31 12.04
C ILE A 267 1.51 -6.23 12.90
N TRP A 268 1.28 -6.28 14.20
CA TRP A 268 1.81 -5.35 15.19
C TRP A 268 3.07 -5.92 15.85
N ALA A 269 3.63 -5.16 16.79
CA ALA A 269 4.84 -5.57 17.49
C ALA A 269 4.56 -6.70 18.52
N GLY A 270 3.40 -6.67 19.19
CA GLY A 270 3.00 -7.67 20.18
C GLY A 270 1.88 -8.62 19.73
N HIS A 271 1.20 -8.32 18.62
CA HIS A 271 0.14 -9.19 18.11
C HIS A 271 0.04 -9.22 16.58
N ALA A 272 -0.65 -10.21 16.04
CA ALA A 272 -0.94 -10.34 14.62
C ALA A 272 -2.32 -10.95 14.39
N THR A 273 -3.10 -10.36 13.47
CA THR A 273 -4.36 -10.97 13.01
C THR A 273 -4.10 -11.86 11.81
N LEU A 274 -4.41 -13.16 11.94
CA LEU A 274 -4.16 -14.21 10.95
C LEU A 274 -5.47 -14.68 10.34
N HIS A 275 -5.46 -14.95 9.03
CA HIS A 275 -6.66 -15.25 8.26
C HIS A 275 -6.61 -16.64 7.62
N ALA A 276 -7.77 -17.25 7.49
CA ALA A 276 -7.98 -18.48 6.73
C ALA A 276 -9.34 -18.44 6.05
N ASP A 277 -9.41 -19.03 4.88
CA ASP A 277 -10.67 -19.28 4.16
C ASP A 277 -10.92 -20.79 4.19
N VAL A 278 -12.14 -21.20 4.51
CA VAL A 278 -12.52 -22.59 4.78
C VAL A 278 -13.79 -22.93 4.02
N ASP A 279 -13.75 -23.99 3.22
CA ASP A 279 -14.95 -24.59 2.65
C ASP A 279 -15.76 -25.27 3.76
N GLU A 280 -16.79 -24.58 4.25
CA GLU A 280 -17.65 -25.06 5.33
C GLU A 280 -18.51 -26.28 4.90
N SER A 281 -18.58 -26.60 3.60
CA SER A 281 -19.20 -27.83 3.13
C SER A 281 -18.31 -29.06 3.35
N GLU A 282 -16.99 -28.88 3.34
CA GLU A 282 -16.00 -29.90 3.68
C GLU A 282 -15.72 -29.94 5.20
N TYR A 283 -15.67 -28.77 5.84
CA TYR A 283 -15.37 -28.62 7.27
C TYR A 283 -16.49 -27.86 8.02
N PRO A 284 -17.61 -28.53 8.36
CA PRO A 284 -18.80 -27.87 8.90
C PRO A 284 -18.75 -27.55 10.40
N ASP A 285 -17.67 -27.90 11.11
CA ASP A 285 -17.51 -27.63 12.55
C ASP A 285 -16.48 -26.51 12.78
N PRO A 286 -16.93 -25.27 13.03
CA PRO A 286 -16.06 -24.12 13.30
C PRO A 286 -15.12 -24.32 14.48
N SER A 287 -15.51 -25.14 15.46
CA SER A 287 -14.69 -25.36 16.66
C SER A 287 -13.42 -26.18 16.40
N SER A 288 -13.36 -26.83 15.23
CA SER A 288 -12.22 -27.62 14.78
C SER A 288 -11.16 -26.81 14.02
N ILE A 289 -11.42 -25.53 13.73
CA ILE A 289 -10.57 -24.67 12.91
C ILE A 289 -9.62 -23.89 13.82
N VAL A 290 -8.33 -24.15 13.64
CA VAL A 290 -7.24 -23.62 14.46
C VAL A 290 -6.16 -23.05 13.54
N ILE A 291 -5.62 -21.89 13.91
CA ILE A 291 -4.36 -21.40 13.34
C ILE A 291 -3.27 -21.62 14.38
N SER A 292 -2.26 -22.41 14.03
CA SER A 292 -1.09 -22.63 14.87
C SER A 292 0.06 -21.74 14.41
N TYR A 293 0.78 -21.11 15.33
CA TYR A 293 1.95 -20.28 15.01
C TYR A 293 3.19 -20.68 15.84
N SER A 294 4.37 -20.36 15.33
CA SER A 294 5.66 -20.73 15.94
C SER A 294 6.78 -19.77 15.54
N ALA A 295 7.62 -19.36 16.51
CA ALA A 295 8.82 -18.56 16.28
C ALA A 295 10.03 -19.41 15.83
N ASP A 296 10.11 -20.66 16.30
CA ASP A 296 11.25 -21.57 16.07
C ASP A 296 10.92 -22.68 15.04
N GLY A 297 9.66 -22.78 14.62
CA GLY A 297 9.14 -23.84 13.74
C GLY A 297 8.95 -25.20 14.43
N VAL A 298 9.20 -25.29 15.74
CA VAL A 298 9.20 -26.52 16.53
C VAL A 298 8.12 -26.48 17.61
N SER A 299 8.06 -25.39 18.36
CA SER A 299 7.12 -25.14 19.45
C SER A 299 5.94 -24.36 18.89
N TRP A 300 4.78 -25.03 18.78
CA TRP A 300 3.57 -24.46 18.17
C TRP A 300 2.57 -24.06 19.25
N THR A 301 1.98 -22.88 19.08
CA THR A 301 0.86 -22.40 19.89
C THR A 301 -0.39 -22.37 19.03
N ASP A 302 -1.47 -22.98 19.52
CA ASP A 302 -2.74 -23.11 18.81
C ASP A 302 -3.69 -21.99 19.23
N ILE A 303 -4.35 -21.36 18.25
CA ILE A 303 -5.38 -20.35 18.47
C ILE A 303 -6.65 -20.81 17.74
N SER A 304 -7.77 -20.88 18.47
CA SER A 304 -9.07 -21.13 17.85
C SER A 304 -9.46 -19.96 16.94
N ALA A 305 -9.73 -20.26 15.67
CA ALA A 305 -10.12 -19.24 14.71
C ALA A 305 -11.62 -18.91 14.85
N GLN A 306 -11.96 -17.63 14.81
CA GLN A 306 -13.33 -17.13 14.89
C GLN A 306 -13.86 -16.87 13.48
N ARG A 307 -15.08 -17.35 13.19
CA ARG A 307 -15.74 -17.12 11.92
C ARG A 307 -16.16 -15.65 11.80
N VAL A 308 -15.76 -14.99 10.72
CA VAL A 308 -16.09 -13.57 10.47
C VAL A 308 -17.06 -13.35 9.30
N GLY A 309 -17.26 -14.34 8.42
CA GLY A 309 -18.25 -14.32 7.33
C GLY A 309 -17.90 -15.31 6.23
N ASP A 310 -18.90 -15.89 5.54
CA ASP A 310 -18.76 -16.68 4.30
C ASP A 310 -17.54 -17.62 4.17
N GLY A 311 -17.23 -18.39 5.23
CA GLY A 311 -16.10 -19.32 5.25
C GLY A 311 -14.75 -18.68 5.62
N SER A 312 -14.69 -17.37 5.85
CA SER A 312 -13.50 -16.68 6.39
C SER A 312 -13.44 -16.74 7.90
N TYR A 313 -12.22 -17.00 8.38
CA TYR A 313 -11.86 -17.21 9.78
C TYR A 313 -10.67 -16.35 10.16
N VAL A 314 -10.70 -15.82 11.38
CA VAL A 314 -9.67 -14.94 11.94
C VAL A 314 -9.18 -15.47 13.28
N ALA A 315 -7.87 -15.46 13.50
CA ALA A 315 -7.24 -15.71 14.79
C ALA A 315 -6.28 -14.58 15.15
N VAL A 316 -6.32 -14.09 16.38
CA VAL A 316 -5.38 -13.07 16.87
C VAL A 316 -4.30 -13.77 17.68
N ALA A 317 -3.06 -13.73 17.19
CA ALA A 317 -1.89 -14.18 17.92
C ALA A 317 -1.37 -13.03 18.79
N GLU A 318 -1.35 -13.20 20.11
CA GLU A 318 -0.94 -12.19 21.08
C GLU A 318 0.36 -12.60 21.79
N GLY A 319 1.02 -11.65 22.46
CA GLY A 319 2.25 -11.91 23.22
C GLY A 319 3.44 -12.27 22.33
N LEU A 320 3.47 -11.72 21.12
CA LEU A 320 4.54 -11.91 20.15
C LEU A 320 5.75 -11.05 20.50
N ASP A 321 6.94 -11.54 20.16
CA ASP A 321 8.18 -10.80 20.28
C ASP A 321 8.30 -9.81 19.11
N PRO A 322 8.67 -8.53 19.34
CA PRO A 322 8.88 -7.56 18.27
C PRO A 322 10.00 -7.96 17.30
N SER A 323 9.94 -7.50 16.05
CA SER A 323 10.94 -7.78 15.00
C SER A 323 11.27 -9.27 14.81
N THR A 324 10.30 -10.15 15.08
CA THR A 324 10.47 -11.61 15.04
C THR A 324 9.63 -12.19 13.92
N THR A 325 10.24 -13.10 13.15
CA THR A 325 9.53 -13.81 12.08
C THR A 325 8.89 -15.07 12.65
N TYR A 326 7.58 -15.18 12.47
CA TYR A 326 6.78 -16.34 12.84
C TYR A 326 6.37 -17.12 11.60
N SER A 327 6.30 -18.45 11.73
CA SER A 327 5.61 -19.33 10.80
C SER A 327 4.24 -19.69 11.35
N TYR A 328 3.22 -19.78 10.50
CA TYR A 328 1.88 -20.20 10.89
C TYR A 328 1.27 -21.16 9.87
N LYS A 329 0.36 -22.02 10.35
CA LYS A 329 -0.31 -23.07 9.57
C LYS A 329 -1.77 -23.18 9.98
N LEU A 330 -2.62 -23.53 9.02
CA LEU A 330 -4.01 -23.89 9.28
C LEU A 330 -4.09 -25.36 9.72
N VAL A 331 -4.81 -25.61 10.81
CA VAL A 331 -5.10 -26.95 11.32
C VAL A 331 -6.61 -27.10 11.44
N ILE A 332 -7.18 -28.11 10.77
CA ILE A 332 -8.61 -28.41 10.87
C ILE A 332 -8.77 -29.85 11.36
N ALA A 333 -9.51 -30.03 12.44
CA ALA A 333 -9.73 -31.34 13.08
C ALA A 333 -8.43 -32.13 13.38
N GLY A 334 -7.33 -31.42 13.63
CA GLY A 334 -6.01 -31.99 13.92
C GLY A 334 -5.11 -32.27 12.71
N GLU A 335 -5.60 -32.01 11.49
CA GLU A 335 -4.82 -32.15 10.26
C GLU A 335 -4.32 -30.80 9.74
N VAL A 336 -3.07 -30.75 9.28
CA VAL A 336 -2.49 -29.53 8.70
C VAL A 336 -2.99 -29.37 7.27
N ILE A 337 -3.56 -28.20 6.97
CA ILE A 337 -4.11 -27.87 5.66
C ILE A 337 -3.19 -26.88 4.93
N GLY A 338 -2.88 -27.18 3.68
CA GLY A 338 -2.07 -26.32 2.83
C GLY A 338 -0.60 -26.19 3.28
N SER A 339 0.07 -25.15 2.74
CA SER A 339 1.44 -24.81 3.10
C SER A 339 1.47 -23.74 4.20
N PRO A 340 2.44 -23.78 5.13
CA PRO A 340 2.59 -22.73 6.12
C PRO A 340 2.98 -21.40 5.46
N MET A 341 2.59 -20.30 6.09
CA MET A 341 2.98 -18.94 5.72
C MET A 341 3.85 -18.33 6.82
N THR A 342 4.42 -17.15 6.55
CA THR A 342 5.20 -16.39 7.53
C THR A 342 4.77 -14.93 7.61
N PHE A 343 5.01 -14.32 8.75
CA PHE A 343 4.91 -12.87 8.96
C PHE A 343 6.04 -12.42 9.91
N THR A 344 6.37 -11.13 9.90
CA THR A 344 7.36 -10.53 10.80
C THR A 344 6.71 -9.41 11.57
N THR A 345 6.76 -9.47 12.90
CA THR A 345 6.19 -8.45 13.79
C THR A 345 6.91 -7.10 13.63
N ASP A 346 6.18 -6.03 13.87
CA ASP A 346 6.75 -4.68 13.84
C ASP A 346 7.85 -4.52 14.91
N SER A 347 8.73 -3.53 14.70
CA SER A 347 9.71 -3.14 15.72
C SER A 347 9.07 -2.36 16.88
N ALA A 348 9.61 -2.54 18.08
CA ALA A 348 9.18 -1.88 19.33
C ALA A 348 10.26 -0.94 19.91
N PRO A 349 10.70 0.10 19.19
CA PRO A 349 11.74 1.02 19.67
C PRO A 349 11.25 1.89 20.83
N GLN A 350 12.17 2.29 21.70
CA GLN A 350 11.92 3.32 22.72
C GLN A 350 12.40 4.69 22.24
N MET A 351 11.84 5.76 22.80
CA MET A 351 12.33 7.11 22.54
C MET A 351 13.75 7.26 23.12
N PRO A 352 14.73 7.78 22.37
CA PRO A 352 16.07 8.02 22.89
C PRO A 352 16.07 8.91 24.14
N ASN A 353 16.91 8.58 25.12
CA ASN A 353 17.06 9.34 26.36
C ASN A 353 15.73 9.57 27.12
N SER A 354 14.79 8.63 27.04
CA SER A 354 13.49 8.74 27.73
C SER A 354 13.57 8.58 29.26
N CYS A 355 14.72 8.15 29.77
CA CYS A 355 15.10 8.14 31.19
C CYS A 355 15.84 9.41 31.63
N PHE A 356 16.11 10.37 30.73
CA PHE A 356 16.73 11.67 31.03
C PHE A 356 18.10 11.65 31.74
N GLU A 357 18.83 10.54 31.65
CA GLU A 357 20.16 10.39 32.26
C GLU A 357 21.25 11.16 31.50
N TYR A 358 21.09 11.31 30.18
CA TYR A 358 22.06 11.97 29.30
C TYR A 358 21.74 13.45 29.17
N THR A 359 22.58 14.27 29.77
CA THR A 359 22.40 15.72 29.83
C THR A 359 23.74 16.42 29.66
N SER A 360 23.77 17.56 29.00
CA SER A 360 24.99 18.35 28.81
C SER A 360 24.71 19.86 28.81
N ASN A 361 25.77 20.65 28.89
CA ASN A 361 25.75 22.10 28.67
C ASN A 361 26.39 22.46 27.31
N ASP A 362 26.34 21.53 26.36
CA ASP A 362 27.01 21.65 25.04
C ASP A 362 26.55 22.89 24.27
N GLU A 363 25.25 23.21 24.32
CA GLU A 363 24.70 24.40 23.68
C GLU A 363 25.00 25.70 24.43
N SER A 364 25.05 25.65 25.76
CA SER A 364 25.25 26.81 26.61
C SER A 364 25.50 26.42 28.07
N SER A 365 26.26 27.26 28.77
CA SER A 365 26.39 27.21 30.23
C SER A 365 25.16 27.77 30.98
N ASN A 366 24.19 28.35 30.27
CA ASN A 366 23.01 28.98 30.90
C ASN A 366 21.82 28.02 31.09
N TRP A 367 21.76 26.90 30.37
CA TRP A 367 20.68 25.91 30.47
C TRP A 367 21.22 24.51 30.20
N ILE A 368 20.41 23.49 30.51
CA ILE A 368 20.74 22.10 30.26
C ILE A 368 20.10 21.61 28.95
N SER A 369 20.84 20.80 28.22
CA SER A 369 20.38 20.07 27.04
C SER A 369 20.20 18.58 27.40
N PHE A 370 19.11 17.96 26.94
CA PHE A 370 18.79 16.55 27.24
C PHE A 370 19.36 15.61 26.16
N TYR A 371 20.67 15.74 25.97
CA TYR A 371 21.52 14.84 25.19
C TYR A 371 22.97 15.02 25.68
N ASP A 372 23.85 14.07 25.40
CA ASP A 372 25.27 14.16 25.71
C ASP A 372 26.10 13.78 24.47
N PRO A 373 26.78 14.74 23.80
CA PRO A 373 27.56 14.46 22.59
C PRO A 373 28.74 13.52 22.84
N SER A 374 29.14 13.34 24.11
CA SER A 374 30.21 12.45 24.55
C SER A 374 29.72 11.05 24.96
N ALA A 375 28.41 10.80 24.96
CA ALA A 375 27.85 9.51 25.28
C ALA A 375 28.32 8.42 24.31
N SER A 376 28.51 7.20 24.83
CA SER A 376 28.87 6.03 24.02
C SER A 376 27.75 5.58 23.10
N ASP A 377 26.49 5.76 23.52
CA ASP A 377 25.31 5.45 22.72
C ASP A 377 25.06 6.59 21.70
N PRO A 378 25.13 6.33 20.39
CA PRO A 378 24.86 7.32 19.36
C PRO A 378 23.45 7.94 19.42
N ALA A 379 22.45 7.21 19.90
CA ALA A 379 21.06 7.66 19.92
C ALA A 379 20.84 8.88 20.84
N VAL A 380 21.71 9.07 21.84
CA VAL A 380 21.62 10.16 22.83
C VAL A 380 22.69 11.23 22.66
N ARG A 381 23.46 11.19 21.56
CA ARG A 381 24.50 12.20 21.24
C ARG A 381 23.95 13.46 20.59
N THR A 382 22.70 13.45 20.16
CA THR A 382 22.02 14.57 19.52
C THR A 382 20.64 14.77 20.14
N LYS A 383 20.05 15.94 19.91
CA LYS A 383 18.73 16.26 20.45
C LYS A 383 17.65 15.34 19.89
N TRP A 384 17.04 14.57 20.78
CA TRP A 384 15.67 14.09 20.61
C TRP A 384 14.67 15.06 21.25
N TRP A 385 14.99 15.43 22.49
CA TRP A 385 14.24 16.34 23.35
C TRP A 385 14.77 17.77 23.25
N ASP A 386 13.86 18.73 23.20
CA ASP A 386 14.18 20.15 23.32
C ASP A 386 13.22 20.85 24.30
N ASN A 387 13.57 22.06 24.69
CA ASN A 387 12.80 22.89 25.61
C ASN A 387 13.02 24.38 25.36
N GLY A 388 12.14 25.21 25.92
CA GLY A 388 12.18 26.67 25.76
C GLY A 388 13.26 27.39 26.57
N SER A 389 14.14 26.71 27.30
CA SER A 389 15.17 27.39 28.11
C SER A 389 16.16 28.17 27.26
N SER A 390 16.41 27.76 26.02
CA SER A 390 17.25 28.50 25.08
C SER A 390 16.70 29.91 24.80
N ALA A 391 15.38 30.09 24.79
CA ALA A 391 14.75 31.40 24.69
C ALA A 391 14.84 32.21 25.98
N SER A 392 14.37 31.65 27.09
CA SER A 392 14.27 32.40 28.34
C SER A 392 15.65 32.66 28.96
N ALA A 393 16.46 31.62 29.14
CA ALA A 393 17.80 31.73 29.72
C ALA A 393 18.81 32.33 28.74
N GLY A 394 18.67 32.08 27.43
CA GLY A 394 19.54 32.71 26.43
C GLY A 394 19.39 34.22 26.36
N MET A 395 18.16 34.73 26.54
CA MET A 395 17.90 36.17 26.52
C MET A 395 18.14 36.86 27.87
N LEU A 396 17.82 36.18 28.99
CA LEU A 396 17.74 36.83 30.32
C LEU A 396 18.75 36.28 31.34
N GLY A 397 19.50 35.23 30.99
CA GLY A 397 20.51 34.58 31.83
C GLY A 397 20.01 33.31 32.54
N SER A 398 20.95 32.51 33.06
CA SER A 398 20.73 31.16 33.60
C SER A 398 19.61 31.00 34.63
N LYS A 399 19.34 32.03 35.43
CA LYS A 399 18.24 32.03 36.42
C LYS A 399 16.84 31.95 35.81
N TYR A 400 16.71 32.13 34.49
CA TYR A 400 15.45 32.03 33.75
C TYR A 400 15.34 30.74 32.93
N ALA A 401 16.20 29.74 33.16
CA ALA A 401 15.95 28.41 32.61
C ALA A 401 14.62 27.86 33.13
N ILE A 402 13.95 27.03 32.32
CA ILE A 402 12.61 26.52 32.62
C ILE A 402 12.57 24.98 32.61
N CYS A 403 13.67 24.35 32.24
CA CYS A 403 13.86 22.92 32.26
C CYS A 403 15.25 22.60 32.83
N TYR A 404 15.31 21.64 33.75
CA TYR A 404 16.49 21.27 34.51
C TYR A 404 16.63 19.75 34.59
N SER A 405 17.86 19.28 34.78
CA SER A 405 18.11 17.95 35.32
C SER A 405 18.05 18.03 36.85
N ASP A 406 17.30 17.15 37.49
CA ASP A 406 17.11 17.10 38.94
C ASP A 406 17.49 15.72 39.47
N THR A 407 17.98 15.64 40.71
CA THR A 407 18.35 14.37 41.38
C THR A 407 17.20 13.76 42.16
N ASP A 408 16.07 14.46 42.25
CA ASP A 408 14.83 13.92 42.74
C ASP A 408 14.23 12.97 41.70
N VAL A 409 14.18 11.68 42.02
CA VAL A 409 13.82 10.60 41.09
C VAL A 409 12.82 9.64 41.76
N PRO A 410 11.97 8.95 41.00
CA PRO A 410 11.12 7.89 41.51
C PRO A 410 11.96 6.77 42.16
N SER A 411 11.50 6.25 43.29
CA SER A 411 12.20 5.17 43.98
C SER A 411 12.09 3.86 43.20
N GLY A 412 13.18 3.12 43.10
CA GLY A 412 13.18 1.75 42.55
C GLY A 412 13.31 1.66 41.02
N THR A 413 13.51 2.77 40.31
CA THR A 413 13.78 2.78 38.87
C THR A 413 15.27 2.62 38.53
N GLY A 414 16.16 2.97 39.46
CA GLY A 414 17.60 3.01 39.21
C GLY A 414 18.09 4.30 38.55
N SER A 415 17.17 5.23 38.27
CA SER A 415 17.45 6.56 37.71
C SER A 415 18.28 7.39 38.68
N SER A 416 19.16 8.22 38.14
CA SER A 416 19.97 9.20 38.88
C SER A 416 19.53 10.64 38.61
N LYS A 417 18.78 10.84 37.52
CA LYS A 417 18.28 12.14 37.09
C LYS A 417 16.84 12.04 36.62
N SER A 418 16.09 13.11 36.83
CA SER A 418 14.79 13.34 36.20
C SER A 418 14.78 14.68 35.46
N ALA A 419 13.80 14.87 34.57
CA ALA A 419 13.53 16.17 33.99
C ALA A 419 12.63 16.98 34.91
N LYS A 420 13.06 18.19 35.30
CA LYS A 420 12.27 19.15 36.09
C LYS A 420 11.91 20.37 35.28
N LEU A 421 10.62 20.55 35.05
CA LEU A 421 10.02 21.60 34.26
C LEU A 421 9.42 22.66 35.20
N THR A 422 9.95 23.87 35.22
CA THR A 422 9.51 24.95 36.11
C THR A 422 8.93 26.12 35.32
N SER A 423 7.66 26.44 35.55
CA SER A 423 7.08 27.67 35.03
C SER A 423 7.60 28.87 35.82
N ILE A 424 7.96 29.96 35.13
CA ILE A 424 8.51 31.17 35.74
C ILE A 424 7.88 32.43 35.17
N SER A 425 7.98 33.55 35.90
CA SER A 425 7.68 34.88 35.35
C SER A 425 8.97 35.51 34.80
N ALA A 426 9.01 35.73 33.48
CA ALA A 426 10.14 36.30 32.77
C ALA A 426 9.68 37.52 31.96
N ALA A 427 10.32 38.67 32.18
CA ALA A 427 10.00 39.93 31.48
C ALA A 427 8.49 40.29 31.45
N GLY A 428 7.77 40.01 32.54
CA GLY A 428 6.34 40.30 32.68
C GLY A 428 5.39 39.24 32.12
N LYS A 429 5.89 38.27 31.34
CA LYS A 429 5.15 37.12 30.79
C LYS A 429 5.44 35.83 31.57
N LEU A 430 4.56 34.84 31.47
CA LEU A 430 4.85 33.48 31.94
C LEU A 430 5.69 32.75 30.90
N ALA A 431 6.81 32.12 31.29
CA ALA A 431 7.46 31.09 30.50
C ALA A 431 7.17 29.75 31.18
N ALA A 432 6.36 28.91 30.55
CA ALA A 432 5.99 27.62 31.13
C ALA A 432 7.14 26.62 31.02
N GLY A 433 7.42 25.89 32.10
CA GLY A 433 8.36 24.79 32.07
C GLY A 433 7.88 23.73 31.08
N ASN A 434 8.67 23.44 30.05
CA ASN A 434 8.31 22.51 29.00
C ASN A 434 9.47 21.57 28.63
N LEU A 435 9.13 20.43 28.05
CA LEU A 435 10.03 19.48 27.41
C LEU A 435 9.24 18.76 26.33
N PHE A 436 9.81 18.62 25.14
CA PHE A 436 9.10 18.01 24.01
C PHE A 436 10.05 17.31 23.04
N SER A 437 9.55 16.29 22.35
CA SER A 437 10.24 15.74 21.19
C SER A 437 10.11 16.75 20.04
N GLY A 438 11.25 17.20 19.52
CA GLY A 438 11.28 18.19 18.45
C GLY A 438 12.36 19.24 18.65
N GLU A 439 12.11 20.45 18.14
CA GLU A 439 13.10 21.53 18.00
C GLU A 439 12.51 22.87 18.44
N PHE A 440 13.24 23.59 19.29
CA PHE A 440 12.96 25.01 19.51
C PHE A 440 13.45 25.81 18.29
N ALA A 441 12.51 26.31 17.49
CA ALA A 441 12.77 26.91 16.18
C ALA A 441 13.12 28.41 16.25
N GLY A 442 13.16 29.00 17.45
CA GLY A 442 13.59 30.37 17.69
C GLY A 442 12.49 31.28 18.21
N LEU A 443 12.72 32.59 18.10
CA LEU A 443 11.86 33.64 18.64
C LEU A 443 11.23 34.51 17.55
N ASP A 444 10.00 34.94 17.80
CA ASP A 444 9.30 36.03 17.13
C ASP A 444 9.04 37.15 18.14
N GLY A 445 9.99 38.07 18.28
CA GLY A 445 10.02 39.03 19.39
C GLY A 445 10.17 38.31 20.74
N LEU A 446 9.13 38.39 21.59
CA LEU A 446 9.06 37.69 22.88
C LEU A 446 8.17 36.44 22.82
N ASN A 447 7.91 35.91 21.62
CA ASN A 447 7.07 34.73 21.39
C ASN A 447 7.95 33.58 20.88
N GLY A 448 7.63 32.36 21.27
CA GLY A 448 8.40 31.17 20.91
C GLY A 448 7.85 30.50 19.66
N LYS A 449 8.75 30.01 18.81
CA LYS A 449 8.44 29.07 17.74
C LYS A 449 8.95 27.69 18.13
N VAL A 450 8.07 26.70 18.10
CA VAL A 450 8.36 25.31 18.48
C VAL A 450 7.94 24.40 17.35
N ASN A 451 8.86 23.58 16.86
CA ASN A 451 8.56 22.51 15.92
C ASN A 451 8.45 21.19 16.70
N PHE A 452 7.24 20.64 16.80
CA PHE A 452 6.96 19.38 17.48
C PHE A 452 7.18 18.17 16.56
N GLY A 453 7.59 17.07 17.17
CA GLY A 453 7.66 15.75 16.55
C GLY A 453 9.08 15.31 16.22
N ARG A 454 9.26 14.00 16.15
CA ARG A 454 10.47 13.32 15.64
C ARG A 454 10.08 12.17 14.73
N PRO A 455 10.90 11.80 13.73
CA PRO A 455 10.59 10.69 12.83
C PRO A 455 10.31 9.40 13.60
N TRP A 456 9.26 8.69 13.21
CA TRP A 456 8.79 7.49 13.89
C TRP A 456 7.96 6.62 12.96
N SER A 457 8.10 5.30 13.04
CA SER A 457 7.35 4.36 12.18
C SER A 457 6.62 3.26 12.94
N SER A 458 6.83 3.15 14.25
CA SER A 458 6.22 2.09 15.07
C SER A 458 4.90 2.52 15.69
N ARG A 459 4.07 1.55 16.06
CA ARG A 459 2.70 1.73 16.55
C ARG A 459 2.57 1.36 18.02
N PRO A 460 2.96 2.23 18.96
CA PRO A 460 2.77 1.98 20.39
C PRO A 460 1.29 2.01 20.76
N THR A 461 0.87 1.16 21.69
CA THR A 461 -0.52 1.07 22.16
C THR A 461 -0.76 1.93 23.41
N ALA A 462 0.31 2.24 24.15
CA ALA A 462 0.27 3.14 25.30
C ALA A 462 1.62 3.83 25.52
N VAL A 463 1.62 4.85 26.39
CA VAL A 463 2.84 5.44 26.94
C VAL A 463 2.78 5.38 28.47
N SER A 464 3.82 4.83 29.08
CA SER A 464 4.03 4.78 30.52
C SER A 464 5.09 5.81 30.91
N PHE A 465 4.92 6.47 32.05
CA PHE A 465 5.93 7.37 32.60
C PHE A 465 5.71 7.60 34.10
N TRP A 466 6.77 8.04 34.77
CA TRP A 466 6.67 8.60 36.12
C TRP A 466 6.51 10.11 36.04
N TYR A 467 5.62 10.65 36.88
CA TYR A 467 5.49 12.09 37.04
C TYR A 467 5.34 12.48 38.51
N LYS A 468 5.68 13.73 38.79
CA LYS A 468 5.37 14.42 40.05
C LYS A 468 4.96 15.84 39.72
N TYR A 469 3.91 16.38 40.34
CA TYR A 469 3.42 17.73 40.01
C TYR A 469 3.18 18.58 41.25
N LYS A 470 3.56 19.86 41.17
CA LYS A 470 3.19 20.93 42.08
C LYS A 470 2.50 22.02 41.27
N GLY A 471 1.17 22.05 41.27
CA GLY A 471 0.42 23.11 40.60
C GLY A 471 0.19 24.30 41.52
N GLY A 472 0.80 25.44 41.17
CA GLY A 472 0.71 26.65 41.96
C GLY A 472 -0.58 27.44 41.72
N LYS A 473 -0.83 28.46 42.55
CA LYS A 473 -1.97 29.36 42.36
C LYS A 473 -1.73 30.22 41.13
N VAL A 474 -2.70 30.28 40.21
CA VAL A 474 -2.59 31.04 38.95
C VAL A 474 -2.28 32.50 39.27
N ASP A 475 -1.18 33.02 38.73
CA ASP A 475 -0.74 34.41 38.86
C ASP A 475 -0.74 35.16 37.52
N LYS A 476 -0.94 34.43 36.42
CA LYS A 476 -1.20 34.94 35.07
C LYS A 476 -2.51 34.34 34.56
N ALA A 477 -3.62 35.04 34.79
CA ALA A 477 -4.96 34.63 34.36
C ALA A 477 -5.20 34.89 32.86
N GLY A 478 -6.11 34.13 32.25
CA GLY A 478 -6.45 34.20 30.82
C GLY A 478 -6.59 32.81 30.19
N GLY A 479 -6.22 32.68 28.91
CA GLY A 479 -6.22 31.41 28.19
C GLY A 479 -7.25 31.38 27.07
N PRO A 480 -7.61 30.18 26.57
CA PRO A 480 -8.72 29.97 25.65
C PRO A 480 -10.03 30.55 26.20
N SER A 481 -10.88 31.10 25.32
CA SER A 481 -12.11 31.81 25.73
C SER A 481 -13.18 30.88 26.32
N ASP A 482 -13.18 29.63 25.90
CA ASP A 482 -14.09 28.56 26.33
C ASP A 482 -13.70 27.96 27.68
N ASN A 483 -12.43 28.05 28.07
CA ASN A 483 -11.93 27.50 29.33
C ASN A 483 -10.80 28.35 29.95
N PRO A 484 -11.07 29.62 30.35
CA PRO A 484 -10.04 30.48 30.91
C PRO A 484 -9.66 30.10 32.34
N LEU A 485 -8.40 30.34 32.70
CA LEU A 485 -7.91 30.28 34.09
C LEU A 485 -8.03 31.64 34.78
N THR A 486 -8.44 31.63 36.03
CA THR A 486 -8.56 32.77 36.93
C THR A 486 -7.53 32.68 38.06
N THR A 487 -7.28 33.79 38.76
CA THR A 487 -6.38 33.78 39.93
C THR A 487 -6.92 32.98 41.14
N SER A 488 -8.20 32.60 41.11
CA SER A 488 -8.78 31.66 42.08
C SER A 488 -8.49 30.19 41.76
N ASP A 489 -7.90 29.89 40.62
CA ASP A 489 -7.61 28.52 40.21
C ASP A 489 -6.21 28.08 40.64
N TYR A 490 -6.04 26.77 40.74
CA TYR A 490 -4.72 26.16 40.71
C TYR A 490 -4.42 25.74 39.27
N ASP A 491 -3.18 25.95 38.87
CA ASP A 491 -2.70 25.60 37.54
C ASP A 491 -2.70 24.07 37.32
N ARG A 492 -2.61 23.67 36.06
CA ARG A 492 -2.62 22.28 35.61
C ARG A 492 -1.37 22.00 34.78
N CYS A 493 -0.78 20.81 34.91
CA CYS A 493 0.18 20.34 33.93
C CYS A 493 -0.51 19.44 32.90
N GLN A 494 0.16 19.31 31.76
CA GLN A 494 -0.30 18.46 30.68
C GLN A 494 0.87 17.68 30.09
N ILE A 495 0.65 16.38 29.88
CA ILE A 495 1.60 15.46 29.25
C ILE A 495 0.87 14.75 28.12
N LYS A 496 1.48 14.65 26.95
CA LYS A 496 0.86 14.15 25.71
C LYS A 496 1.81 13.22 24.98
N CYS A 497 1.25 12.18 24.36
CA CYS A 497 1.91 11.36 23.36
C CYS A 497 0.97 11.15 22.18
N THR A 498 1.45 11.35 20.95
CA THR A 498 0.67 11.12 19.74
C THR A 498 1.58 10.70 18.58
N VAL A 499 1.03 9.86 17.71
CA VAL A 499 1.68 9.43 16.46
C VAL A 499 0.81 9.82 15.27
N GLY A 500 1.44 10.17 14.15
CA GLY A 500 0.72 10.68 12.97
C GLY A 500 1.59 10.87 11.73
N THR A 501 0.97 11.39 10.67
CA THR A 501 1.52 11.51 9.29
C THR A 501 1.69 12.95 8.82
N TRP A 502 1.85 13.90 9.75
CA TRP A 502 1.84 15.34 9.48
C TRP A 502 2.91 15.78 8.46
N ASP A 503 2.49 16.50 7.40
CA ASP A 503 3.40 17.10 6.43
C ASP A 503 3.91 18.46 6.93
N TYR A 504 5.23 18.57 7.09
CA TYR A 504 5.91 19.81 7.50
C TYR A 504 5.62 21.01 6.58
N ARG A 505 5.27 20.77 5.31
CA ARG A 505 4.88 21.84 4.36
C ARG A 505 3.52 22.43 4.64
N VAL A 506 2.64 21.66 5.29
CA VAL A 506 1.30 22.08 5.70
C VAL A 506 1.38 22.74 7.07
N TYR A 507 2.10 22.12 8.01
CA TYR A 507 2.14 22.54 9.41
C TYR A 507 3.33 23.44 9.78
N GLY A 508 4.15 23.85 8.80
CA GLY A 508 5.17 24.89 8.95
C GLY A 508 6.45 24.49 9.69
N GLY A 509 6.57 23.23 10.10
CA GLY A 509 7.75 22.70 10.81
C GLY A 509 8.94 22.38 9.89
N SER A 510 9.82 21.51 10.39
CA SER A 510 10.95 20.95 9.64
C SER A 510 10.66 19.51 9.22
N ARG A 511 11.47 18.96 8.30
CA ARG A 511 11.37 17.55 7.89
C ARG A 511 11.48 16.58 9.08
N ASN A 512 12.17 16.99 10.15
CA ASN A 512 12.37 16.17 11.35
C ASN A 512 11.38 16.49 12.48
N SER A 513 10.64 17.60 12.37
CA SER A 513 9.69 18.07 13.39
C SER A 513 8.56 18.84 12.69
N PRO A 514 7.50 18.15 12.25
CA PRO A 514 6.60 18.66 11.21
C PRO A 514 5.64 19.76 11.67
N ILE A 515 5.29 19.83 12.96
CA ILE A 515 4.22 20.71 13.44
C ILE A 515 4.83 21.95 14.09
N GLN A 516 4.67 23.13 13.49
CA GLN A 516 5.10 24.38 14.11
C GLN A 516 3.97 25.03 14.91
N VAL A 517 4.26 25.38 16.16
CA VAL A 517 3.50 26.34 16.96
C VAL A 517 4.28 27.63 17.09
N ASN A 518 3.64 28.74 16.77
CA ASN A 518 4.16 30.08 17.00
C ASN A 518 3.24 30.80 18.00
N THR A 519 3.75 31.13 19.20
CA THR A 519 2.91 31.76 20.24
C THR A 519 2.45 33.19 19.92
N SER A 520 2.93 33.80 18.82
CA SER A 520 2.37 35.05 18.27
C SER A 520 1.14 34.83 17.37
N ASP A 521 0.93 33.61 16.87
CA ASP A 521 -0.14 33.26 15.93
C ASP A 521 -0.91 32.04 16.42
N LYS A 522 -2.06 32.30 17.06
CA LYS A 522 -2.94 31.26 17.61
C LYS A 522 -3.49 30.29 16.56
N SER A 523 -3.48 30.64 15.26
CA SER A 523 -3.93 29.72 14.21
C SER A 523 -2.99 28.52 14.03
N THR A 524 -1.75 28.65 14.51
CA THR A 524 -0.77 27.55 14.54
C THR A 524 -0.93 26.64 15.75
N PHE A 525 -1.81 26.97 16.69
CA PHE A 525 -2.03 26.12 17.87
C PHE A 525 -2.79 24.89 17.42
N TRP A 526 -2.44 23.75 17.99
CA TRP A 526 -2.97 22.46 17.58
C TRP A 526 -3.59 21.75 18.76
N ASP A 527 -4.62 20.97 18.46
CA ASP A 527 -5.09 19.90 19.34
C ASP A 527 -4.74 18.56 18.71
N TYR A 528 -4.18 17.67 19.51
CA TYR A 528 -3.68 16.37 19.05
C TYR A 528 -4.83 15.45 18.66
N ASP A 529 -6.02 15.64 19.22
CA ASP A 529 -7.21 14.86 18.88
C ASP A 529 -7.98 15.41 17.67
N THR A 530 -7.72 16.63 17.20
CA THR A 530 -8.40 17.20 16.03
C THR A 530 -7.48 17.56 14.87
N ILE A 531 -6.16 17.58 15.04
CA ILE A 531 -5.24 17.84 13.94
C ILE A 531 -5.32 16.71 12.90
N ASP A 532 -5.46 17.09 11.63
CA ASP A 532 -5.55 16.13 10.52
C ASP A 532 -4.23 15.35 10.40
N GLY A 533 -4.33 14.03 10.22
CA GLY A 533 -3.17 13.13 10.18
C GLY A 533 -2.75 12.55 11.53
N THR A 534 -3.46 12.84 12.63
CA THR A 534 -3.31 12.05 13.87
C THR A 534 -3.79 10.62 13.65
N ILE A 535 -2.92 9.64 13.91
CA ILE A 535 -3.23 8.22 13.89
C ILE A 535 -3.65 7.75 15.28
N ALA A 536 -2.89 8.09 16.33
CA ALA A 536 -3.24 7.75 17.70
C ALA A 536 -2.78 8.81 18.69
N TYR A 537 -3.46 8.91 19.82
CA TYR A 537 -3.16 9.91 20.83
C TYR A 537 -3.55 9.51 22.24
N GLY A 538 -2.81 10.04 23.23
CA GLY A 538 -3.10 9.90 24.65
C GLY A 538 -2.57 11.10 25.42
N GLN A 539 -3.25 11.46 26.51
CA GLN A 539 -2.83 12.58 27.35
C GLN A 539 -3.13 12.37 28.83
N LEU A 540 -2.41 13.12 29.66
CA LEU A 540 -2.68 13.26 31.10
C LEU A 540 -2.86 14.72 31.50
N THR A 541 -4.08 14.99 31.99
CA THR A 541 -4.56 16.11 32.81
C THR A 541 -4.18 16.09 34.29
N VAL A 542 -3.21 16.84 34.85
CA VAL A 542 -3.04 16.86 36.32
C VAL A 542 -3.43 18.21 36.92
N GLN A 543 -4.44 18.19 37.80
CA GLN A 543 -4.92 19.37 38.52
C GLN A 543 -4.07 19.66 39.74
N GLY A 544 -3.56 20.89 39.84
CA GLY A 544 -2.86 21.38 41.01
C GLY A 544 -3.79 21.59 42.21
N ASN A 545 -3.21 21.51 43.41
CA ASN A 545 -3.89 21.81 44.68
C ASN A 545 -3.04 22.68 45.62
N GLY A 546 -1.94 23.27 45.12
CA GLY A 546 -1.02 24.10 45.88
C GLY A 546 0.08 23.36 46.64
N SER A 547 0.04 22.03 46.67
CA SER A 547 1.05 21.18 47.29
C SER A 547 1.87 20.44 46.23
N GLU A 548 3.09 20.03 46.61
CA GLU A 548 3.88 19.12 45.80
C GLU A 548 3.35 17.68 45.98
N GLY A 549 3.05 17.01 44.86
CA GLY A 549 2.64 15.61 44.87
C GLY A 549 3.80 14.64 45.12
N SER A 550 3.50 13.35 45.09
CA SER A 550 4.49 12.27 45.10
C SER A 550 4.71 11.72 43.68
N TRP A 551 5.87 11.10 43.46
CA TRP A 551 6.12 10.32 42.26
C TRP A 551 5.02 9.28 42.03
N THR A 552 4.43 9.31 40.84
CA THR A 552 3.32 8.44 40.44
C THR A 552 3.63 7.86 39.07
N LYS A 553 3.62 6.53 38.93
CA LYS A 553 3.67 5.86 37.63
C LYS A 553 2.27 5.83 37.03
N VAL A 554 2.17 6.11 35.74
CA VAL A 554 0.91 6.06 35.00
C VAL A 554 1.17 5.46 33.63
N THR A 555 0.19 4.70 33.13
CA THR A 555 0.15 4.25 31.74
C THR A 555 -1.06 4.89 31.09
N VAL A 556 -0.83 5.66 30.02
CA VAL A 556 -1.84 6.35 29.24
C VAL A 556 -2.02 5.59 27.92
N PRO A 557 -3.17 4.91 27.71
CA PRO A 557 -3.47 4.28 26.44
C PRO A 557 -3.52 5.30 25.30
N LEU A 558 -3.03 4.91 24.12
CA LEU A 558 -3.21 5.69 22.90
C LEU A 558 -4.51 5.24 22.22
N THR A 559 -5.43 6.18 22.02
CA THR A 559 -6.65 5.94 21.24
C THR A 559 -6.32 6.04 19.76
N TYR A 560 -6.42 4.92 19.03
CA TYR A 560 -6.23 4.89 17.59
C TYR A 560 -7.49 5.38 16.85
N LYS A 561 -7.28 6.29 15.90
CA LYS A 561 -8.29 6.72 14.91
C LYS A 561 -8.24 5.88 13.65
N SER A 562 -7.07 5.31 13.34
CA SER A 562 -6.82 4.45 12.19
C SER A 562 -5.81 3.37 12.56
N GLU A 563 -6.18 2.12 12.40
CA GLU A 563 -5.29 0.96 12.63
C GLU A 563 -4.61 0.49 11.33
N THR A 564 -4.99 1.06 10.18
CA THR A 564 -4.50 0.68 8.85
C THR A 564 -3.38 1.58 8.32
N GLU A 565 -3.12 2.71 9.00
CA GLU A 565 -2.08 3.66 8.64
C GLU A 565 -0.83 3.50 9.51
N TYR A 566 0.33 3.81 8.93
CA TYR A 566 1.61 3.82 9.65
C TYR A 566 2.03 5.26 9.96
N PRO A 567 2.48 5.53 11.19
CA PRO A 567 2.97 6.86 11.53
C PRO A 567 4.26 7.17 10.79
N THR A 568 4.50 8.45 10.57
CA THR A 568 5.80 8.97 10.13
C THR A 568 6.48 9.80 11.22
N TYR A 569 5.73 10.21 12.25
CA TYR A 569 6.20 11.01 13.36
C TYR A 569 5.56 10.63 14.70
N ILE A 570 6.30 10.87 15.79
CA ILE A 570 5.83 10.83 17.17
C ILE A 570 6.06 12.18 17.84
N VAL A 571 5.06 12.68 18.58
CA VAL A 571 5.16 13.83 19.46
C VAL A 571 4.97 13.35 20.90
N PHE A 572 5.97 13.60 21.74
CA PHE A 572 5.79 13.61 23.20
C PHE A 572 5.99 15.05 23.67
N SER A 573 5.06 15.58 24.46
CA SER A 573 5.13 16.95 24.96
C SER A 573 4.64 17.04 26.39
N ALA A 574 5.36 17.80 27.21
CA ALA A 574 4.97 18.07 28.57
C ALA A 574 5.14 19.55 28.91
N ALA A 575 4.19 20.09 29.67
CA ALA A 575 4.20 21.46 30.16
C ALA A 575 3.70 21.53 31.61
N ALA A 576 4.42 22.26 32.46
CA ALA A 576 4.06 22.49 33.87
C ALA A 576 2.84 23.43 34.04
N SER A 577 2.49 24.18 32.99
CA SER A 577 1.31 25.05 32.89
C SER A 577 0.59 24.80 31.57
N ILE A 578 -0.66 24.36 31.63
CA ILE A 578 -1.46 23.89 30.48
C ILE A 578 -1.66 24.96 29.39
N TYR A 579 -1.72 26.24 29.77
CA TYR A 579 -1.87 27.37 28.84
C TYR A 579 -0.60 28.22 28.75
N GLY A 580 0.57 27.58 28.91
CA GLY A 580 1.86 28.23 28.81
C GLY A 580 2.14 28.89 27.46
N ASP A 581 1.60 28.33 26.39
CA ASP A 581 1.53 28.87 25.03
C ASP A 581 0.70 30.17 24.93
N TYR A 582 -0.28 30.36 25.82
CA TYR A 582 -0.99 31.64 26.01
C TYR A 582 -0.29 32.58 27.01
N PHE A 583 0.88 32.21 27.56
CA PHE A 583 1.55 32.89 28.67
C PHE A 583 0.71 32.96 29.96
N VAL A 584 -0.13 31.93 30.18
CA VAL A 584 -1.13 31.84 31.27
C VAL A 584 -0.84 30.63 32.15
N GLY A 585 -1.04 30.78 33.47
CA GLY A 585 -0.75 29.75 34.46
C GLY A 585 -0.15 30.33 35.75
N SER A 586 0.68 29.53 36.40
CA SER A 586 1.35 29.89 37.66
C SER A 586 2.88 29.85 37.51
N SER A 587 3.56 30.92 37.89
CA SER A 587 5.03 30.97 37.97
C SER A 587 5.64 30.15 39.12
N SER A 588 4.82 29.38 39.83
CA SER A 588 5.25 28.44 40.88
C SER A 588 4.92 26.98 40.54
N SER A 589 4.45 26.72 39.32
CA SER A 589 4.12 25.37 38.85
C SER A 589 5.38 24.59 38.47
N ILE A 590 5.48 23.35 38.92
CA ILE A 590 6.63 22.46 38.64
C ILE A 590 6.11 21.07 38.29
N LEU A 591 6.58 20.54 37.16
CA LEU A 591 6.37 19.15 36.74
C LEU A 591 7.72 18.44 36.71
N TRP A 592 7.79 17.24 37.28
CA TRP A 592 8.90 16.31 37.07
C TRP A 592 8.44 15.14 36.22
N LEU A 593 9.35 14.63 35.38
CA LEU A 593 9.15 13.47 34.53
C LEU A 593 10.36 12.55 34.59
N ASP A 594 10.09 11.25 34.53
CA ASP A 594 11.13 10.24 34.45
C ASP A 594 10.62 8.95 33.79
N GLU A 595 11.53 8.13 33.28
CA GLU A 595 11.30 6.77 32.76
C GLU A 595 10.09 6.68 31.81
N ILE A 596 10.14 7.44 30.70
CA ILE A 596 9.11 7.34 29.66
C ILE A 596 9.33 6.07 28.86
N GLU A 597 8.28 5.28 28.71
CA GLU A 597 8.27 3.97 28.06
C GLU A 597 7.08 3.88 27.10
N LEU A 598 7.34 3.55 25.84
CA LEU A 598 6.32 3.19 24.88
C LEU A 598 5.98 1.72 25.05
N ILE A 599 4.68 1.43 25.18
CA ILE A 599 4.17 0.08 25.32
C ILE A 599 3.71 -0.40 23.94
N TYR A 600 4.02 -1.65 23.64
CA TYR A 600 3.67 -2.35 22.41
C TYR A 600 2.98 -3.64 22.82
N GLU A 601 1.75 -3.80 22.35
CA GLU A 601 0.95 -5.01 22.57
C GLU A 601 0.50 -5.55 21.22
#